data_AF-A0A7V9TXK6-F1
#
_entry.id   AF-A0A7V9TXK6-F1
#
_cell.length_a   1.000
_cell.length_b   1.000
_cell.length_c   1.000
_cell.angle_alpha   90.00
_cell.angle_beta   90.00
_cell.angle_gamma   90.00
#
_symmetry.space_group_name_H-M   'P 1'
#
loop_
_entity.id
_entity.type
_entity.pdbx_description
1 polymer ?
#
loop_
_entity_poly.entity_id
_entity_poly.type
_entity_poly.pdbx_seq_one_letter_code
_entity_poly.pdbx_strand_id
1 'polypeptide(L)'
;MKQLTRILLLVIAMARTSSISSAQTKPRPTDEQALIALDRQWTAAELRLNDADRKTIAGIVADDYMDITPFGQVENKAQYMAALKHTEDTEVADEYVVRFFDGGKLAVMSHRGTVNWEANLPQHPRVGEARK
;
A
#
# COMPACT_ATOMS: atom_id res chain seq x y z
N MET A 1 -13.32 -2.74 -66.33
CA MET A 1 -13.92 -3.23 -65.06
C MET A 1 -13.20 -4.49 -64.54
N LYS A 2 -11.92 -4.41 -64.17
CA LYS A 2 -11.15 -5.55 -63.57
C LYS A 2 -10.15 -5.12 -62.48
N GLN A 3 -10.18 -3.85 -62.07
CA GLN A 3 -9.26 -3.27 -61.07
C GLN A 3 -9.96 -2.91 -59.75
N LEU A 4 -11.30 -2.83 -59.74
CA LEU A 4 -12.07 -2.44 -58.55
C LEU A 4 -12.38 -3.61 -57.60
N THR A 5 -12.22 -4.85 -58.04
CA THR A 5 -12.53 -6.05 -57.22
C THR A 5 -11.39 -6.44 -56.27
N ARG A 6 -10.18 -5.89 -56.45
CA ARG A 6 -9.00 -6.25 -55.65
C ARG A 6 -8.83 -5.45 -54.36
N ILE A 7 -9.51 -4.31 -54.22
CA ILE A 7 -9.42 -3.46 -53.02
C ILE A 7 -10.41 -3.90 -51.93
N LEU A 8 -11.45 -4.67 -52.28
CA LEU A 8 -12.50 -5.06 -51.35
C LEU A 8 -12.13 -6.24 -50.42
N LEU A 9 -11.00 -6.92 -50.67
CA LEU A 9 -10.58 -8.11 -49.91
C LEU A 9 -9.54 -7.83 -48.81
N LEU A 10 -9.05 -6.60 -48.65
CA LEU A 10 -7.99 -6.30 -47.68
C LEU A 10 -8.49 -5.66 -46.37
N VAL A 11 -9.78 -5.33 -46.25
CA VAL A 11 -10.31 -4.57 -45.09
C VAL A 11 -10.97 -5.47 -44.03
N ILE A 12 -11.16 -6.77 -44.30
CA ILE A 12 -11.94 -7.68 -43.42
C ILE A 12 -11.10 -8.32 -42.30
N ALA A 13 -9.77 -8.15 -42.28
CA ALA A 13 -8.90 -8.98 -41.44
C ALA A 13 -8.43 -8.37 -40.09
N MET A 14 -8.89 -7.19 -39.66
CA MET A 14 -8.35 -6.55 -38.43
C MET A 14 -9.38 -5.98 -37.45
N ALA A 15 -10.64 -6.41 -37.49
CA ALA A 15 -11.56 -6.20 -36.38
C ALA A 15 -11.56 -7.41 -35.43
N ARG A 16 -10.42 -7.70 -34.80
CA ARG A 16 -10.45 -8.44 -33.54
C ARG A 16 -10.89 -7.45 -32.47
N THR A 17 -12.20 -7.33 -32.28
CA THR A 17 -12.75 -6.88 -31.00
C THR A 17 -12.26 -7.87 -29.95
N SER A 18 -11.11 -7.55 -29.34
CA SER A 18 -10.72 -8.15 -28.08
C SER A 18 -11.81 -7.77 -27.10
N SER A 19 -12.79 -8.66 -26.93
CA SER A 19 -13.69 -8.63 -25.80
C SER A 19 -12.81 -8.76 -24.56
N ILE A 20 -12.37 -7.63 -24.02
CA ILE A 20 -11.82 -7.56 -22.66
C ILE A 20 -13.02 -7.80 -21.76
N SER A 21 -13.43 -9.06 -21.66
CA SER A 21 -14.14 -9.53 -20.49
C SER A 21 -13.11 -9.46 -19.37
N SER A 22 -13.03 -8.30 -18.71
CA SER A 22 -12.43 -8.23 -17.39
C SER A 22 -13.33 -9.09 -16.51
N ALA A 23 -13.06 -10.39 -16.47
CA ALA A 23 -13.53 -11.24 -15.41
C ALA A 23 -13.01 -10.58 -14.13
N GLN A 24 -13.85 -9.81 -13.45
CA GLN A 24 -13.57 -9.29 -12.13
C GLN A 24 -13.46 -10.52 -11.23
N THR A 25 -12.24 -11.05 -11.12
CA THR A 25 -11.94 -12.08 -10.14
C THR A 25 -12.25 -11.44 -8.79
N LYS A 26 -13.33 -11.89 -8.16
CA LYS A 26 -13.61 -11.45 -6.78
C LYS A 26 -12.38 -11.85 -5.94
N PRO A 27 -11.78 -10.90 -5.22
CA PRO A 27 -10.65 -11.18 -4.33
C PRO A 27 -11.05 -12.30 -3.38
N ARG A 28 -10.12 -13.22 -3.13
CA ARG A 28 -10.38 -14.37 -2.26
C ARG A 28 -10.10 -13.96 -0.81
N PRO A 29 -10.75 -14.59 0.19
CA PRO A 29 -10.41 -14.39 1.60
C PRO A 29 -8.91 -14.60 1.92
N THR A 30 -8.20 -15.37 1.08
CA THR A 30 -6.75 -15.54 1.15
C THR A 30 -5.96 -14.28 0.85
N ASP A 31 -6.47 -13.42 -0.03
CA ASP A 31 -5.78 -12.20 -0.46
C ASP A 31 -5.85 -11.13 0.64
N GLU A 32 -6.99 -11.07 1.35
CA GLU A 32 -7.15 -10.23 2.55
C GLU A 32 -6.17 -10.65 3.66
N GLN A 33 -6.11 -11.95 3.95
CA GLN A 33 -5.17 -12.48 4.95
C GLN A 33 -3.71 -12.24 4.57
N ALA A 34 -3.38 -12.30 3.28
CA ALA A 34 -2.04 -11.99 2.79
C ALA A 34 -1.69 -10.51 2.99
N LEU A 35 -2.62 -9.59 2.75
CA LEU A 35 -2.41 -8.16 3.00
C LEU A 35 -2.23 -7.86 4.50
N ILE A 36 -3.03 -8.48 5.37
CA ILE A 36 -2.90 -8.35 6.83
C ILE A 36 -1.55 -8.92 7.31
N ALA A 37 -1.10 -10.03 6.74
CA ALA A 37 0.21 -10.60 7.07
C ALA A 37 1.36 -9.69 6.61
N LEU A 38 1.22 -9.07 5.44
CA LEU A 38 2.20 -8.12 4.89
C LEU A 38 2.33 -6.87 5.78
N ASP A 39 1.20 -6.31 6.20
CA ASP A 39 1.12 -5.19 7.15
C ASP A 39 1.86 -5.49 8.46
N ARG A 40 1.53 -6.62 9.09
CA ARG A 40 2.18 -7.05 10.33
C ARG A 40 3.67 -7.27 10.16
N GLN A 41 4.09 -7.83 9.03
CA GLN A 41 5.50 -8.01 8.72
C GLN A 41 6.21 -6.65 8.56
N TRP A 42 5.56 -5.70 7.90
CA TRP A 42 6.06 -4.36 7.72
C TRP A 42 6.21 -3.64 9.06
N THR A 43 5.15 -3.54 9.86
CA THR A 43 5.17 -2.91 11.19
C THR A 43 6.21 -3.57 12.11
N ALA A 44 6.27 -4.89 12.17
CA ALA A 44 7.26 -5.59 13.01
C ALA A 44 8.71 -5.32 12.58
N ALA A 45 8.94 -5.15 11.27
CA ALA A 45 10.25 -4.78 10.72
C ALA A 45 10.61 -3.32 11.05
N GLU A 46 9.64 -2.40 11.01
CA GLU A 46 9.85 -1.00 11.40
C GLU A 46 10.24 -0.87 12.88
N LEU A 47 9.54 -1.58 13.77
CA LEU A 47 9.80 -1.52 15.22
C LEU A 47 11.18 -2.11 15.56
N ARG A 48 11.48 -3.33 15.09
CA ARG A 48 12.75 -4.01 15.42
C ARG A 48 13.97 -3.41 14.72
N LEU A 49 13.78 -2.91 13.49
CA LEU A 49 14.76 -2.37 12.57
C LEU A 49 16.24 -2.80 12.75
N ASN A 50 16.60 -3.89 12.08
CA ASN A 50 18.00 -4.20 11.74
C ASN A 50 18.25 -4.21 10.23
N ASP A 51 19.46 -4.56 9.79
CA ASP A 51 19.83 -4.57 8.35
C ASP A 51 18.97 -5.52 7.51
N ALA A 52 18.52 -6.63 8.07
CA ALA A 52 17.62 -7.55 7.37
C ALA A 52 16.22 -6.94 7.24
N ASP A 53 15.73 -6.28 8.29
CA ASP A 53 14.44 -5.59 8.28
C ASP A 53 14.41 -4.45 7.29
N ARG A 54 15.49 -3.68 7.21
CA ARG A 54 15.61 -2.62 6.21
C ARG A 54 15.46 -3.16 4.78
N LYS A 55 16.02 -4.35 4.50
CA LYS A 55 15.84 -5.02 3.21
C LYS A 55 14.42 -5.55 3.02
N THR A 56 13.81 -6.09 4.08
CA THR A 56 12.41 -6.52 4.07
C THR A 56 11.49 -5.36 3.74
N ILE A 57 11.58 -4.24 4.46
CA ILE A 57 10.77 -3.03 4.22
C ILE A 57 10.98 -2.53 2.80
N ALA A 58 12.23 -2.46 2.32
CA ALA A 58 12.54 -2.02 0.95
C ALA A 58 11.87 -2.87 -0.15
N GLY A 59 11.63 -4.17 0.14
CA GLY A 59 10.94 -5.10 -0.75
C GLY A 59 9.41 -5.08 -0.63
N ILE A 60 8.87 -4.60 0.49
CA ILE A 60 7.41 -4.43 0.70
C ILE A 60 6.94 -3.12 0.07
N VAL A 61 7.69 -2.03 0.30
CA VAL A 61 7.32 -0.68 -0.11
C VAL A 61 7.54 -0.49 -1.62
N ALA A 62 6.50 -0.09 -2.34
CA ALA A 62 6.54 0.14 -3.79
C ALA A 62 7.48 1.30 -4.18
N ASP A 63 8.07 1.27 -5.38
CA ASP A 63 9.03 2.29 -5.81
C ASP A 63 8.43 3.70 -5.94
N ASP A 64 7.12 3.79 -6.20
CA ASP A 64 6.33 5.02 -6.25
C ASP A 64 5.61 5.34 -4.94
N TYR A 65 6.06 4.73 -3.83
CA TYR A 65 5.49 4.95 -2.50
C TYR A 65 5.52 6.42 -2.08
N MET A 66 4.39 6.84 -1.51
CA MET A 66 4.16 8.14 -0.91
C MET A 66 3.49 7.95 0.44
N ASP A 67 3.99 8.65 1.45
CA ASP A 67 3.41 8.71 2.79
C ASP A 67 3.00 10.12 3.17
N ILE A 68 2.12 10.22 4.16
CA ILE A 68 1.81 11.45 4.87
C ILE A 68 2.11 11.22 6.36
N THR A 69 3.14 11.90 6.85
CA THR A 69 3.52 11.80 8.26
C THR A 69 2.39 12.29 9.18
N PRO A 70 2.45 11.98 10.49
CA PRO A 70 1.47 12.49 11.46
C PRO A 70 1.38 14.03 11.53
N PHE A 71 2.38 14.76 11.00
CA PHE A 71 2.40 16.22 10.96
C PHE A 71 2.04 16.79 9.58
N GLY A 72 1.60 15.95 8.65
CA GLY A 72 1.15 16.36 7.32
C GLY A 72 2.28 16.61 6.32
N GLN A 73 3.51 16.15 6.59
CA GLN A 73 4.58 16.18 5.59
C GLN A 73 4.39 15.02 4.61
N VAL A 74 4.70 15.27 3.34
CA VAL A 74 4.67 14.25 2.29
C VAL A 74 6.08 13.71 2.09
N GLU A 75 6.24 12.39 2.15
CA GLU A 75 7.52 11.72 1.97
C GLU A 75 7.43 10.66 0.87
N ASN A 76 8.48 10.53 0.06
CA ASN A 76 8.63 9.43 -0.90
C ASN A 76 9.40 8.25 -0.29
N LYS A 77 9.48 7.12 -1.00
CA LYS A 77 10.24 5.92 -0.57
C LYS A 77 11.64 6.24 -0.06
N ALA A 78 12.42 7.06 -0.77
CA ALA A 78 13.80 7.34 -0.37
C ALA A 78 13.88 8.10 0.96
N GLN A 79 12.97 9.06 1.18
CA GLN A 79 12.87 9.82 2.43
C GLN A 79 12.41 8.94 3.58
N TYR A 80 11.33 8.18 3.37
CA TYR A 80 10.81 7.21 4.32
C TYR A 80 11.89 6.19 4.75
N MET A 81 12.58 5.57 3.79
CA MET A 81 13.64 4.58 4.07
C MET A 81 14.83 5.19 4.82
N ALA A 82 15.14 6.47 4.58
CA ALA A 82 16.19 7.19 5.30
C ALA A 82 15.80 7.56 6.73
N ALA A 83 14.50 7.77 6.99
CA ALA A 83 13.96 8.13 8.31
C ALA A 83 13.81 6.93 9.27
N LEU A 84 13.82 5.70 8.74
CA LEU A 84 13.72 4.48 9.54
C LEU A 84 14.82 4.40 10.62
N LYS A 85 14.36 4.34 11.87
CA LYS A 85 15.17 4.14 13.09
C LYS A 85 14.50 3.10 13.98
N HIS A 86 15.31 2.34 14.70
CA HIS A 86 14.80 1.41 15.71
C HIS A 86 14.06 2.19 16.80
N THR A 87 12.98 1.60 17.32
CA THR A 87 12.20 2.13 18.43
C THR A 87 11.85 1.00 19.40
N GLU A 88 11.72 1.35 20.68
CA GLU A 88 11.20 0.45 21.73
C GLU A 88 9.66 0.49 21.78
N ASP A 89 9.04 1.26 20.89
CA ASP A 89 7.59 1.32 20.79
C ASP A 89 7.00 -0.06 20.47
N THR A 90 5.79 -0.29 20.93
CA THR A 90 5.02 -1.49 20.59
C THR A 90 3.75 -1.08 19.90
N GLU A 91 3.36 -1.85 18.88
CA GLU A 91 2.09 -1.65 18.18
C GLU A 91 1.26 -2.93 18.23
N VAL A 92 -0.03 -2.77 18.51
CA VAL A 92 -1.06 -3.79 18.30
C VAL A 92 -2.04 -3.26 17.27
N ALA A 93 -2.15 -3.97 16.15
CA ALA A 93 -3.11 -3.68 15.09
C ALA A 93 -4.27 -4.69 15.09
N ASP A 94 -5.50 -4.19 15.08
CA ASP A 94 -6.73 -4.96 14.98
C ASP A 94 -7.81 -4.21 14.16
N GLU A 95 -9.03 -4.75 14.08
CA GLU A 95 -10.14 -4.16 13.32
C GLU A 95 -9.77 -3.90 11.83
N TYR A 96 -9.04 -4.83 11.21
CA TYR A 96 -8.69 -4.76 9.80
C TYR A 96 -9.94 -4.75 8.91
N VAL A 97 -9.96 -3.82 7.96
CA VAL A 97 -10.95 -3.72 6.89
C VAL A 97 -10.18 -3.56 5.59
N VAL A 98 -10.36 -4.51 4.67
CA VAL A 98 -9.77 -4.48 3.33
C VAL A 98 -10.86 -4.30 2.29
N ARG A 99 -10.69 -3.33 1.40
CA ARG A 99 -11.58 -3.07 0.26
C ARG A 99 -10.78 -3.17 -1.01
N PHE A 100 -11.19 -4.07 -1.89
CA PHE A 100 -10.55 -4.28 -3.18
C PHE A 100 -11.25 -3.50 -4.30
N PHE A 101 -10.44 -3.01 -5.23
CA PHE A 101 -10.80 -2.23 -6.41
C PHE A 101 -10.07 -2.78 -7.64
N ASP A 102 -10.42 -2.26 -8.82
CA ASP A 102 -9.80 -2.65 -10.11
C ASP A 102 -9.67 -4.18 -10.30
N GLY A 103 -10.76 -4.91 -10.01
CA GLY A 103 -10.78 -6.37 -10.15
C GLY A 103 -9.80 -7.11 -9.23
N GLY A 104 -9.43 -6.53 -8.08
CA GLY A 104 -8.51 -7.10 -7.10
C GLY A 104 -7.06 -6.63 -7.23
N LYS A 105 -6.75 -5.76 -8.19
CA LYS A 105 -5.38 -5.24 -8.39
C LYS A 105 -5.02 -4.11 -7.43
N LEU A 106 -6.01 -3.43 -6.87
CA LEU A 106 -5.85 -2.38 -5.89
C LEU A 106 -6.61 -2.77 -4.62
N ALA A 107 -6.02 -2.51 -3.46
CA ALA A 107 -6.69 -2.64 -2.18
C ALA A 107 -6.45 -1.39 -1.34
N VAL A 108 -7.49 -0.94 -0.63
CA VAL A 108 -7.37 0.01 0.48
C VAL A 108 -7.61 -0.78 1.74
N MET A 109 -6.63 -0.75 2.64
CA MET A 109 -6.70 -1.39 3.94
C MET A 109 -6.67 -0.31 5.03
N SER A 110 -7.52 -0.47 6.02
CA SER A 110 -7.51 0.33 7.25
C SER A 110 -7.57 -0.62 8.44
N HIS A 111 -6.92 -0.24 9.53
CA HIS A 111 -6.99 -0.95 10.80
C HIS A 111 -6.92 0.05 11.95
N ARG A 112 -7.26 -0.40 13.15
CA ARG A 112 -7.00 0.35 14.37
C ARG A 112 -5.61 -0.05 14.87
N GLY A 113 -4.72 0.93 15.03
CA GLY A 113 -3.41 0.76 15.66
C GLY A 113 -3.42 1.30 17.09
N THR A 114 -2.97 0.49 18.05
CA THR A 114 -2.67 0.94 19.42
C THR A 114 -1.16 0.93 19.61
N VAL A 115 -0.57 2.12 19.72
CA VAL A 115 0.87 2.30 19.92
C VAL A 115 1.15 2.64 21.38
N ASN A 116 1.98 1.82 22.05
CA ASN A 116 2.61 2.24 23.30
C ASN A 116 3.98 2.77 22.96
N TRP A 117 4.18 4.06 23.17
CA TRP A 117 5.45 4.72 22.93
C TRP A 117 6.22 4.89 24.22
N GLU A 118 7.53 4.66 24.20
CA GLU A 118 8.38 4.95 25.36
C GLU A 118 8.69 6.45 25.37
N ALA A 119 8.28 7.14 26.44
CA ALA A 119 8.33 8.59 26.51
C ALA A 119 9.75 9.14 26.73
N ASN A 120 10.53 9.25 25.67
CA ASN A 120 11.80 9.99 25.65
C ASN A 120 11.72 11.26 24.78
N LEU A 121 10.64 12.03 24.91
CA LEU A 121 10.59 13.43 24.48
C LEU A 121 10.39 14.36 25.69
N PRO A 122 11.03 15.55 25.72
CA PRO A 122 10.73 16.55 26.73
C PRO A 122 9.23 16.85 26.70
N GLN A 123 8.60 16.80 27.87
CA GLN A 123 7.16 17.03 28.03
C GLN A 123 6.80 18.42 27.47
N HIS A 124 6.30 18.47 26.24
CA HIS A 124 5.43 19.57 25.85
C HIS A 124 4.03 19.26 26.39
N PRO A 125 3.38 20.23 27.06
CA PRO A 125 2.14 19.98 27.76
C PRO A 125 1.07 19.49 26.79
N ARG A 126 0.37 18.42 27.18
CA ARG A 126 -0.81 17.94 26.46
C ARG A 126 -1.79 19.11 26.34
N VAL A 127 -2.30 19.34 25.13
CA VAL A 127 -3.39 20.29 24.88
C VAL A 127 -4.59 19.84 25.71
N GLY A 128 -4.79 20.45 26.88
CA GLY A 128 -5.83 20.07 27.83
C GLY A 128 -5.62 20.53 29.27
N GLU A 129 -4.38 20.75 29.73
CA GLU A 129 -4.11 21.18 31.11
C GLU A 129 -3.88 22.70 31.25
N ALA A 130 -4.79 23.49 30.69
CA ALA A 130 -4.90 24.92 31.00
C ALA A 130 -6.26 25.21 31.63
N ARG A 131 -6.46 24.78 32.88
CA ARG A 131 -7.48 25.33 33.80
C ARG A 131 -7.04 25.22 35.26
N LYS A 132 -6.42 26.28 35.78
CA LYS A 132 -7.00 27.19 36.79
C LYS A 132 -6.01 28.30 37.12
#